data_AF-A0A2W5DEP8-F1
#
_entry.id   AF-A0A2W5DEP8-F1
#
_cell.length_a   1.000
_cell.length_b   1.000
_cell.length_c   1.000
_cell.angle_alpha   90.00
_cell.angle_beta   90.00
_cell.angle_gamma   90.00
#
_symmetry.space_group_name_H-M   'P 1'
#
loop_
_entity.id
_entity.type
_entity.pdbx_description
1 polymer ?
#
loop_
_entity_poly.entity_id
_entity_poly.type
_entity_poly.pdbx_seq_one_letter_code
_entity_poly.pdbx_strand_id
1 'polypeptide(L)'
;MANLATALKSEIARIARKELRDEFASLRKTVTGHRTDIAKLKRELTAANQELRRLRREVARNAPAVEAAGEPDASKFRYSAERLAASRAKLGLSAEDYGLLVGSSGLSVYKWERGVKPRQRFMPALAAAFKMGKREAAARLQAIKAAAA
;
A
#
# COMPACT_ATOMS: atom_id res chain seq x y z
N MET A 1 39.16 -24.17 -52.85
CA MET A 1 38.34 -25.39 -52.70
C MET A 1 37.45 -25.22 -51.47
N ALA A 2 36.14 -25.42 -51.60
CA ALA A 2 35.21 -25.26 -50.48
C ALA A 2 35.55 -26.27 -49.37
N ASN A 3 35.83 -25.79 -48.16
CA ASN A 3 36.17 -26.64 -47.03
C ASN A 3 34.88 -27.26 -46.48
N LEU A 4 34.76 -28.59 -46.52
CA LEU A 4 33.55 -29.33 -46.16
C LEU A 4 33.08 -28.98 -44.74
N ALA A 5 34.02 -28.78 -43.81
CA ALA A 5 33.72 -28.40 -42.43
C ALA A 5 33.00 -27.04 -42.34
N THR A 6 33.37 -26.07 -43.18
CA THR A 6 32.68 -24.77 -43.23
C THR A 6 31.28 -24.88 -43.82
N ALA A 7 31.09 -25.68 -44.88
CA ALA A 7 29.77 -25.90 -45.46
C ALA A 7 28.82 -26.57 -44.45
N LEU A 8 29.29 -27.60 -43.75
CA LEU A 8 28.50 -28.34 -42.76
C LEU A 8 28.13 -27.46 -41.55
N LYS A 9 29.06 -26.65 -41.04
CA LYS A 9 28.77 -25.65 -39.98
C LYS A 9 27.75 -24.61 -40.43
N SER A 10 27.85 -24.12 -41.68
CA SER A 10 26.88 -23.15 -42.20
C SER A 10 25.48 -23.74 -42.31
N GLU A 11 25.37 -25.02 -42.66
CA GLU A 11 24.11 -25.71 -42.82
C GLU A 11 23.45 -26.02 -41.47
N ILE A 12 24.24 -26.46 -40.48
CA ILE A 12 23.78 -26.58 -39.09
C ILE A 12 23.24 -25.24 -38.57
N ALA A 13 23.98 -24.14 -38.79
CA ALA A 13 23.53 -22.81 -38.38
C ALA A 13 22.28 -22.33 -39.14
N ARG A 14 22.09 -22.77 -40.39
CA ARG A 14 20.89 -22.45 -41.18
C ARG A 14 19.67 -23.20 -40.64
N ILE A 15 19.80 -24.49 -40.38
CA ILE A 15 18.74 -25.33 -39.81
C ILE A 15 18.37 -24.84 -38.41
N ALA A 16 19.35 -24.62 -37.53
CA ALA A 16 19.08 -24.11 -36.18
C ALA A 16 18.33 -22.76 -36.20
N ARG A 17 18.70 -21.84 -37.11
CA ARG A 17 17.97 -20.57 -37.28
C ARG A 17 16.56 -20.75 -37.85
N LYS A 18 16.34 -21.78 -38.67
CA LYS A 18 15.03 -22.10 -39.24
C LYS A 18 14.09 -22.64 -38.17
N GLU A 19 14.54 -23.62 -37.39
CA GLU A 19 13.75 -24.22 -36.31
C GLU A 19 13.36 -23.17 -35.24
N LEU A 20 14.28 -22.29 -34.86
CA LEU A 20 14.01 -21.27 -33.83
C LEU A 20 13.18 -20.08 -34.33
N ARG A 21 12.95 -19.93 -35.64
CA ARG A 21 12.34 -18.72 -36.21
C ARG A 21 10.93 -18.48 -35.69
N ASP A 22 10.10 -19.51 -35.66
CA ASP A 22 8.69 -19.40 -35.27
C ASP A 22 8.56 -19.21 -33.75
N GLU A 23 9.39 -19.89 -32.97
CA GLU A 23 9.47 -19.69 -31.51
C GLU A 23 9.89 -18.26 -31.16
N PHE A 24 10.93 -17.72 -31.81
CA PHE A 24 11.35 -16.33 -31.61
C PHE A 24 10.29 -15.33 -32.08
N ALA A 25 9.55 -15.62 -33.15
CA ALA A 25 8.46 -14.78 -33.61
C ALA A 25 7.31 -14.73 -32.57
N SER A 26 6.92 -15.89 -32.04
CA SER A 26 5.95 -16.00 -30.96
C SER A 26 6.40 -15.27 -29.70
N LEU A 27 7.66 -15.48 -29.27
CA LEU A 27 8.24 -14.82 -28.11
C LEU A 27 8.26 -13.28 -28.29
N ARG A 28 8.67 -12.79 -29.46
CA ARG A 28 8.64 -11.36 -29.76
C ARG A 28 7.24 -10.79 -29.67
N LYS A 29 6.24 -11.48 -30.22
CA LYS A 29 4.82 -11.07 -30.14
C LYS A 29 4.37 -10.95 -28.69
N THR A 30 4.66 -11.95 -27.87
CA THR A 30 4.35 -11.95 -26.43
C THR A 30 5.04 -10.80 -25.70
N VAL A 31 6.34 -10.58 -25.94
CA VAL A 31 7.09 -9.45 -25.36
C VAL A 31 6.50 -8.10 -25.77
N THR A 32 6.10 -7.93 -27.03
CA THR A 32 5.44 -6.69 -27.48
C THR A 32 4.09 -6.49 -26.81
N GLY A 33 3.28 -7.55 -26.65
CA GLY A 33 2.01 -7.51 -25.93
C GLY A 33 2.19 -7.13 -24.46
N HIS A 34 3.14 -7.77 -23.76
CA HIS A 34 3.45 -7.41 -22.38
C HIS A 34 3.92 -5.96 -22.24
N ARG A 35 4.72 -5.44 -23.19
CA ARG A 35 5.13 -4.03 -23.17
C ARG A 35 3.93 -3.09 -23.33
N THR A 36 2.96 -3.42 -24.19
CA THR A 36 1.74 -2.61 -24.34
C THR A 36 0.86 -2.68 -23.10
N ASP A 37 0.72 -3.85 -22.49
CA ASP A 37 -0.07 -4.04 -21.28
C ASP A 37 0.55 -3.30 -20.10
N ILE A 38 1.87 -3.38 -19.92
CA ILE A 38 2.59 -2.62 -18.89
C ILE A 38 2.39 -1.12 -19.09
N ALA A 39 2.43 -0.63 -20.33
CA ALA A 39 2.19 0.78 -20.62
C ALA A 39 0.75 1.19 -20.28
N LYS A 40 -0.24 0.36 -20.60
CA LYS A 40 -1.66 0.57 -20.26
C LYS A 40 -1.86 0.61 -18.74
N LEU A 41 -1.37 -0.40 -18.03
CA LEU A 41 -1.45 -0.48 -16.57
C LEU A 41 -0.79 0.71 -15.87
N LYS A 42 0.38 1.15 -16.37
CA LYS A 42 1.04 2.36 -15.84
C LYS A 42 0.18 3.61 -16.02
N ARG A 43 -0.47 3.77 -17.18
CA ARG A 43 -1.38 4.91 -17.45
C ARG A 43 -2.60 4.86 -16.52
N GLU A 44 -3.25 3.72 -16.41
CA GLU A 44 -4.40 3.52 -15.52
C GLU A 44 -4.03 3.79 -14.06
N LEU A 45 -2.89 3.29 -13.60
CA LEU A 45 -2.38 3.56 -12.26
C LEU A 45 -2.12 5.05 -12.02
N THR A 46 -1.57 5.77 -13.01
CA THR A 46 -1.38 7.22 -12.89
C THR A 46 -2.71 7.98 -12.84
N ALA A 47 -3.69 7.59 -13.65
CA ALA A 47 -5.02 8.20 -13.66
C ALA A 47 -5.75 7.98 -12.33
N ALA A 48 -5.80 6.73 -11.84
CA ALA A 48 -6.41 6.41 -10.54
C ALA A 48 -5.74 7.16 -9.39
N ASN A 49 -4.41 7.30 -9.39
CA ASN A 49 -3.71 8.09 -8.39
C ASN A 49 -4.05 9.59 -8.45
N GLN A 50 -4.29 10.14 -9.64
CA GLN A 50 -4.74 11.53 -9.79
C GLN A 50 -6.16 11.71 -9.27
N GLU A 51 -7.07 10.79 -9.58
CA GLU A 51 -8.44 10.78 -9.04
C GLU A 51 -8.44 10.67 -7.52
N LEU A 52 -7.66 9.75 -6.94
CA LEU A 52 -7.50 9.65 -5.49
C LEU A 52 -6.98 10.96 -4.86
N ARG A 53 -6.04 11.65 -5.53
CA ARG A 53 -5.58 12.97 -5.06
C ARG A 53 -6.67 14.02 -5.13
N ARG A 54 -7.48 14.01 -6.18
CA ARG A 54 -8.62 14.92 -6.35
C ARG A 54 -9.69 14.65 -5.28
N LEU A 55 -10.10 13.41 -5.10
CA LEU A 55 -11.05 12.99 -4.08
C LEU A 55 -10.55 13.34 -2.68
N ARG A 56 -9.28 13.09 -2.36
CA ARG A 56 -8.69 13.52 -1.07
C ARG A 56 -8.79 15.04 -0.85
N ARG A 57 -8.61 15.84 -1.90
CA ARG A 57 -8.75 17.31 -1.82
C ARG A 57 -10.21 17.75 -1.71
N GLU A 58 -11.13 17.04 -2.32
CA GLU A 58 -12.57 17.29 -2.21
C GLU A 58 -13.08 16.90 -0.83
N VAL A 59 -12.68 15.73 -0.31
CA VAL A 59 -12.93 15.31 1.09
C VAL A 59 -12.33 16.30 2.08
N ALA A 60 -11.10 16.81 1.85
CA ALA A 60 -10.53 17.83 2.73
C ALA A 60 -11.27 19.19 2.68
N ARG A 61 -11.90 19.53 1.55
CA ARG A 61 -12.67 20.78 1.39
C ARG A 61 -14.12 20.67 1.89
N ASN A 62 -14.73 19.49 1.72
CA ASN A 62 -16.10 19.20 2.09
C ASN A 62 -16.20 18.42 3.41
N ALA A 63 -15.07 18.22 4.10
CA ALA A 63 -15.10 17.72 5.46
C ALA A 63 -15.99 18.70 6.24
N PRO A 64 -17.12 18.24 6.82
CA PRO A 64 -17.84 19.09 7.74
C PRO A 64 -16.83 19.56 8.78
N ALA A 65 -16.91 20.83 9.18
CA ALA A 65 -16.37 21.22 10.47
C ALA A 65 -17.06 20.29 11.46
N VAL A 66 -16.39 19.19 11.80
CA VAL A 66 -16.76 18.39 12.94
C VAL A 66 -16.64 19.41 14.05
N GLU A 67 -17.78 19.91 14.52
CA GLU A 67 -17.85 20.59 15.80
C GLU A 67 -17.06 19.70 16.73
N ALA A 68 -15.88 20.20 17.09
CA ALA A 68 -15.02 19.54 18.02
C ALA A 68 -15.84 19.50 19.30
N ALA A 69 -16.50 18.38 19.55
CA ALA A 69 -17.01 18.03 20.86
C ALA A 69 -15.79 17.99 21.78
N GLY A 70 -15.46 19.16 22.34
CA GLY A 70 -14.30 19.47 23.16
C GLY A 70 -12.97 19.12 22.50
N GLU A 71 -12.26 20.11 21.95
CA GLU A 71 -10.81 20.02 21.82
C GLU A 71 -10.22 19.52 23.15
N PRO A 72 -9.62 18.32 23.23
CA PRO A 72 -8.64 18.11 24.26
C PRO A 72 -7.43 18.91 23.84
N ASP A 73 -7.21 20.02 24.52
CA ASP A 73 -5.96 20.75 24.67
C ASP A 73 -4.75 19.94 24.15
N ALA A 74 -4.49 20.07 22.84
CA ALA A 74 -3.45 19.30 22.14
C ALA A 74 -2.04 19.67 22.63
N SER A 75 -1.95 20.75 23.42
CA SER A 75 -0.74 21.21 24.09
C SER A 75 -0.26 20.27 25.22
N LYS A 76 -1.07 19.31 25.69
CA LYS A 76 -0.74 18.43 26.82
C LYS A 76 -0.63 16.94 26.50
N PHE A 77 -0.78 16.54 25.24
CA PHE A 77 -0.73 15.12 24.89
C PHE A 77 0.70 14.57 24.88
N ARG A 78 1.12 13.98 26.00
CA ARG A 78 2.40 13.26 26.10
C ARG A 78 2.22 11.80 25.67
N TYR A 79 2.85 11.45 24.56
CA TYR A 79 2.94 10.06 24.09
C TYR A 79 3.78 9.22 25.06
N SER A 80 3.26 8.05 25.46
CA SER A 80 3.97 7.01 26.20
C SER A 80 3.73 5.65 25.53
N ALA A 81 4.79 4.88 25.36
CA ALA A 81 4.74 3.54 24.77
C ALA A 81 3.93 2.57 25.65
N GLU A 82 4.07 2.66 26.96
CA GLU A 82 3.31 1.84 27.92
C GLU A 82 1.81 2.13 27.84
N ARG A 83 1.45 3.42 27.75
CA ARG A 83 0.06 3.84 27.59
C ARG A 83 -0.54 3.32 26.28
N LEU A 84 0.25 3.27 25.21
CA LEU A 84 -0.14 2.68 23.94
C LEU A 84 -0.50 1.20 24.08
N ALA A 85 0.41 0.41 24.65
CA ALA A 85 0.21 -1.02 24.86
C ALA A 85 -1.00 -1.29 25.78
N ALA A 86 -1.14 -0.54 26.87
CA ALA A 86 -2.27 -0.65 27.78
C ALA A 86 -3.61 -0.32 27.11
N SER A 87 -3.66 0.70 26.26
CA SER A 87 -4.87 1.02 25.50
C SER A 87 -5.23 -0.05 24.49
N ARG A 88 -4.24 -0.58 23.75
CA ARG A 88 -4.50 -1.66 22.80
C ARG A 88 -5.03 -2.90 23.51
N ALA A 89 -4.43 -3.27 24.64
CA ALA A 89 -4.91 -4.36 25.49
C ALA A 89 -6.32 -4.08 26.04
N LYS A 90 -6.59 -2.85 26.50
CA LYS A 90 -7.92 -2.42 26.94
C LYS A 90 -8.96 -2.52 25.84
N LEU A 91 -8.62 -2.21 24.59
CA LEU A 91 -9.53 -2.33 23.46
C LEU A 91 -9.66 -3.77 22.94
N GLY A 92 -8.74 -4.67 23.33
CA GLY A 92 -8.72 -6.06 22.85
C GLY A 92 -8.38 -6.19 21.37
N LEU A 93 -7.69 -5.20 20.80
CA LEU A 93 -7.37 -5.16 19.37
C LEU A 93 -5.99 -5.75 19.08
N SER A 94 -5.86 -6.41 17.93
CA SER A 94 -4.56 -6.77 17.37
C SER A 94 -3.76 -5.49 17.04
N ALA A 95 -2.44 -5.61 16.94
CA ALA A 95 -1.62 -4.46 16.53
C ALA A 95 -1.99 -3.96 15.13
N GLU A 96 -2.43 -4.86 14.24
CA GLU A 96 -2.89 -4.54 12.90
C GLU A 96 -4.19 -3.74 12.92
N ASP A 97 -5.20 -4.21 13.66
CA ASP A 97 -6.48 -3.52 13.80
C ASP A 97 -6.34 -2.18 14.51
N TYR A 98 -5.49 -2.12 15.55
CA TYR A 98 -5.17 -0.86 16.21
C TYR A 98 -4.43 0.09 15.26
N GLY A 99 -3.53 -0.45 14.43
CA GLY A 99 -2.84 0.27 13.38
C GLY A 99 -3.83 0.90 12.41
N LEU A 100 -4.77 0.12 11.88
CA LEU A 100 -5.83 0.58 10.99
C LEU A 100 -6.67 1.68 11.64
N LEU A 101 -7.06 1.51 12.91
CA LEU A 101 -7.85 2.49 13.66
C LEU A 101 -7.15 3.86 13.76
N VAL A 102 -5.82 3.88 13.92
CA VAL A 102 -5.04 5.11 14.01
C VAL A 102 -4.44 5.58 12.67
N GLY A 103 -4.80 4.91 11.56
CA GLY A 103 -4.32 5.24 10.21
C GLY A 103 -2.84 4.88 9.96
N SER A 104 -2.32 3.88 10.67
CA SER A 104 -0.94 3.36 10.54
C SER A 104 -0.93 1.86 10.22
N SER A 105 0.26 1.26 10.13
CA SER A 105 0.42 -0.19 10.00
C SER A 105 0.63 -0.86 11.36
N GLY A 106 0.28 -2.16 11.48
CA GLY A 106 0.55 -2.92 12.71
C GLY A 106 2.02 -2.94 13.11
N LEU A 107 2.94 -2.99 12.13
CA LEU A 107 4.38 -2.86 12.38
C LEU A 107 4.76 -1.52 13.04
N SER A 108 4.07 -0.43 12.67
CA SER A 108 4.30 0.88 13.29
C SER A 108 3.87 0.87 14.75
N VAL A 109 2.71 0.28 15.06
CA VAL A 109 2.22 0.11 16.43
C VAL A 109 3.22 -0.69 17.27
N TYR A 110 3.74 -1.81 16.76
CA TYR A 110 4.77 -2.57 17.46
C TYR A 110 6.06 -1.77 17.71
N LYS A 111 6.52 -0.98 16.74
CA LYS A 111 7.69 -0.11 16.92
C LYS A 111 7.44 0.95 17.99
N TRP A 112 6.23 1.50 18.02
CA TRP A 112 5.81 2.50 18.99
C TRP A 112 5.73 1.92 20.39
N GLU A 113 5.14 0.73 20.56
CA GLU A 113 5.13 -0.02 21.82
C GLU A 113 6.54 -0.35 22.32
N ARG A 114 7.52 -0.50 21.43
CA ARG A 114 8.94 -0.71 21.75
C ARG A 114 9.73 0.58 21.98
N GLY A 115 9.09 1.75 22.01
CA GLY A 115 9.70 3.02 22.37
C GLY A 115 10.07 3.94 21.20
N VAL A 116 9.81 3.55 19.95
CA VAL A 116 10.00 4.47 18.80
C VAL A 116 8.93 5.55 18.82
N LYS A 117 9.32 6.82 18.83
CA LYS A 117 8.36 7.92 18.89
C LYS A 117 7.55 8.03 17.58
N PRO A 118 6.21 8.04 17.62
CA PRO A 118 5.41 8.24 16.42
C PRO A 118 5.60 9.64 15.84
N ARG A 119 5.45 9.76 14.52
CA ARG A 119 5.47 11.08 13.85
C ARG A 119 4.30 11.93 14.32
N GLN A 120 4.49 13.26 14.36
CA GLN A 120 3.48 14.23 14.83
C GLN A 120 2.09 14.05 14.19
N ARG A 121 2.03 13.70 12.90
CA ARG A 121 0.76 13.42 12.19
C ARG A 121 -0.12 12.34 12.82
N PHE A 122 0.45 11.42 13.61
CA PHE A 122 -0.27 10.34 14.28
C PHE A 122 -0.71 10.68 15.70
N MET A 123 -0.20 11.78 16.29
CA MET A 123 -0.53 12.17 17.67
C MET A 123 -2.03 12.42 17.88
N PRO A 124 -2.75 13.12 16.98
CA PRO A 124 -4.20 13.32 17.16
C PRO A 124 -4.99 12.01 17.10
N ALA A 125 -4.65 11.12 16.18
CA ALA A 125 -5.30 9.82 16.04
C ALA A 125 -5.06 8.93 17.27
N LEU A 126 -3.84 8.95 17.83
CA LEU A 126 -3.51 8.25 19.06
C LEU A 126 -4.26 8.84 20.28
N ALA A 127 -4.37 10.16 20.36
CA ALA A 127 -5.12 10.84 21.42
C ALA A 127 -6.61 10.48 21.38
N ALA A 128 -7.19 10.42 20.17
CA ALA A 128 -8.57 9.96 19.98
C ALA A 128 -8.74 8.49 20.38
N ALA A 129 -7.85 7.60 19.92
CA ALA A 129 -7.90 6.18 20.26
C ALA A 129 -7.82 5.91 21.77
N PHE A 130 -7.07 6.71 22.53
CA PHE A 130 -6.99 6.58 24.00
C PHE A 130 -8.27 6.96 24.74
N LYS A 131 -9.14 7.75 24.12
CA LYS A 131 -10.43 8.15 24.70
C LYS A 131 -11.57 7.19 24.33
N MET A 132 -11.37 6.34 23.32
CA MET A 132 -12.40 5.43 22.84
C MET A 132 -12.68 4.28 23.81
N GLY A 133 -13.94 3.84 23.82
CA GLY A 133 -14.34 2.57 24.42
C GLY A 133 -14.24 1.40 23.42
N LYS A 134 -14.28 0.16 23.93
CA LYS A 134 -14.25 -1.08 23.10
C LYS A 134 -15.31 -1.06 21.99
N ARG A 135 -16.55 -0.67 22.32
CA ARG A 135 -17.69 -0.66 21.38
C ARG A 135 -17.50 0.35 20.26
N GLU A 136 -17.01 1.55 20.58
CA GLU A 136 -16.74 2.60 19.61
C GLU A 136 -15.57 2.22 18.69
N ALA A 137 -14.50 1.66 19.26
CA ALA A 137 -13.35 1.19 18.49
C ALA A 137 -13.74 0.08 17.50
N ALA A 138 -14.57 -0.88 17.92
CA ALA A 138 -15.07 -1.95 17.06
C ALA A 138 -15.94 -1.41 15.91
N ALA A 139 -16.87 -0.49 16.20
CA ALA A 139 -17.72 0.12 15.17
C ALA A 139 -16.90 0.91 14.13
N ARG A 140 -15.92 1.70 14.58
CA ARG A 140 -15.02 2.43 13.67
C ARG A 140 -14.16 1.48 12.84
N LEU A 141 -13.63 0.42 13.44
CA LEU A 141 -12.85 -0.58 12.73
C LEU A 141 -13.69 -1.31 11.66
N GLN A 142 -14.94 -1.66 11.98
CA GLN A 142 -15.87 -2.25 11.02
C GLN A 142 -16.16 -1.30 9.85
N ALA A 143 -16.43 -0.02 10.13
CA ALA A 143 -16.64 0.99 9.09
C ALA A 143 -15.40 1.15 8.17
N ILE A 144 -14.19 1.15 8.76
CA ILE A 144 -12.94 1.24 7.99
C ILE A 144 -12.75 -0.01 7.12
N LYS A 145 -13.00 -1.21 7.66
CA LYS A 145 -12.88 -2.46 6.90
C LYS A 145 -13.93 -2.56 5.79
N ALA A 146 -15.15 -2.11 6.04
CA ALA A 146 -16.22 -2.09 5.05
C ALA A 146 -15.97 -1.08 3.92
N ALA A 147 -15.32 0.06 4.21
CA ALA A 147 -14.93 1.03 3.19
C ALA A 147 -13.70 0.61 2.36
N ALA A 148 -12.97 -0.41 2.81
CA ALA A 148 -11.80 -0.96 2.13
C ALA A 148 -12.11 -2.23 1.31
N ALA A 149 -13.31 -2.81 1.50
CA ALA A 149 -13.85 -3.93 0.72
C ALA A 149 -14.63 -3.40 -0.49
#